data_AF-A0A497I7W4-F1
#
_entry.id   AF-A0A497I7W4-F1
#
_cell.length_a   1.000
_cell.length_b   1.000
_cell.length_c   1.000
_cell.angle_alpha   90.00
_cell.angle_beta   90.00
_cell.angle_gamma   90.00
#
_symmetry.space_group_name_H-M   'P 1'
#
loop_
_entity.id
_entity.type
_entity.pdbx_description
1 polymer ?
#
loop_
_entity_poly.entity_id
_entity_poly.type
_entity_poly.pdbx_seq_one_letter_code
_entity_poly.pdbx_strand_id
1 'polypeptide(L)' 'MELAERFGTPLIVTDEARVRENFRAYKEAFSAFKEEVADVEDVEIYYAVKANWSLAILRILATEGSGADVVSDF' A
#
# COMPACT_ATOMS: atom_id res chain seq x y z
N MET A 1 -26.27 1.43 -2.19
CA MET A 1 -26.93 1.56 -0.88
C MET A 1 -26.84 0.28 -0.05
N GLU A 2 -26.69 -0.89 -0.67
CA GLU A 2 -26.60 -2.19 0.01
C GLU A 2 -25.59 -2.26 1.18
N LEU A 3 -24.36 -1.76 1.02
CA LEU A 3 -23.35 -1.84 2.08
C LEU A 3 -23.71 -1.02 3.33
N ALA A 4 -24.28 0.18 3.16
CA ALA A 4 -24.67 1.02 4.27
C ALA A 4 -25.85 0.44 5.05
N GLU A 5 -26.80 -0.18 4.36
CA GLU A 5 -27.92 -0.89 4.99
C GLU A 5 -27.44 -2.16 5.73
N ARG A 6 -26.49 -2.90 5.14
CA ARG A 6 -25.94 -4.14 5.72
C ARG A 6 -25.00 -3.91 6.90
N PHE A 7 -24.18 -2.85 6.88
CA PHE A 7 -23.11 -2.62 7.84
C PHE A 7 -23.30 -1.37 8.72
N GLY A 8 -24.36 -0.59 8.49
CA GLY A 8 -24.65 0.65 9.24
C GLY A 8 -23.80 1.84 8.82
N THR A 9 -23.99 2.99 9.49
CA THR A 9 -23.23 4.23 9.23
C THR A 9 -22.79 4.91 10.53
N PRO A 10 -21.61 5.59 10.57
CA PRO A 10 -20.69 5.83 9.45
C PRO A 10 -19.91 4.57 9.05
N LEU A 11 -19.76 4.36 7.74
CA LEU A 11 -19.07 3.20 7.16
C LEU A 11 -17.84 3.65 6.37
N ILE A 12 -16.67 3.13 6.74
CA ILE A 12 -15.44 3.31 5.96
C ILE A 12 -15.24 2.06 5.10
N VAL A 13 -15.08 2.27 3.79
CA VAL A 13 -14.86 1.21 2.82
C VAL A 13 -13.51 1.45 2.15
N THR A 14 -12.70 0.40 2.05
CA THR A 14 -11.42 0.42 1.33
C THR A 14 -11.54 -0.48 0.10
N ASP A 15 -11.12 0.05 -1.05
CA ASP A 15 -11.01 -0.70 -2.29
C ASP A 15 -9.61 -1.33 -2.37
N GLU A 16 -9.54 -2.67 -2.26
CA GLU A 16 -8.30 -3.42 -2.37
C GLU A 16 -7.60 -3.24 -3.74
N ALA A 17 -8.37 -3.23 -4.83
CA ALA A 17 -7.79 -3.09 -6.17
C ALA A 17 -7.05 -1.76 -6.28
N ARG A 18 -7.65 -0.69 -5.73
CA ARG A 18 -7.02 0.63 -5.68
C ARG A 18 -5.74 0.65 -4.85
N VAL A 19 -5.71 -0.06 -3.71
CA VAL A 19 -4.49 -0.18 -2.90
C VAL A 19 -3.36 -0.84 -3.69
N ARG A 20 -3.65 -1.92 -4.42
CA ARG A 20 -2.67 -2.64 -5.26
C ARG A 20 -2.20 -1.78 -6.43
N GLU A 21 -3.12 -1.14 -7.15
CA GLU A 21 -2.81 -0.25 -8.27
C GLU A 21 -1.87 0.88 -7.84
N ASN A 22 -2.18 1.54 -6.72
CA ASN A 22 -1.34 2.63 -6.21
C ASN A 22 0.07 2.13 -5.88
N PHE A 23 0.21 0.99 -5.21
CA PHE A 23 1.53 0.44 -4.88
C PHE A 23 2.34 0.07 -6.13
N ARG A 24 1.70 -0.58 -7.11
CA ARG A 24 2.35 -0.96 -8.37
C ARG A 24 2.82 0.27 -9.16
N ALA A 25 2.04 1.35 -9.17
CA ALA A 25 2.44 2.59 -9.82
C ALA A 25 3.77 3.15 -9.27
N TYR A 26 4.00 3.11 -7.95
CA TYR A 26 5.29 3.48 -7.37
C TYR A 26 6.40 2.53 -7.81
N LYS A 27 6.15 1.22 -7.75
CA LYS A 27 7.12 0.19 -8.14
C LYS A 27 7.56 0.34 -9.60
N GLU A 28 6.61 0.58 -10.50
CA GLU A 28 6.87 0.83 -11.93
C GLU A 28 7.69 2.10 -12.14
N ALA A 29 7.33 3.21 -11.47
CA ALA A 29 8.07 4.47 -11.58
C ALA A 29 9.53 4.33 -11.13
N PHE A 30 9.79 3.64 -10.02
CA PHE A 30 11.15 3.40 -9.55
C PHE A 30 11.93 2.40 -10.42
N SER A 31 11.23 1.42 -11.03
CA SER A 31 11.86 0.51 -11.98
C SER A 31 12.32 1.24 -13.24
N ALA A 32 11.46 2.11 -13.81
CA ALA A 32 11.82 2.94 -14.95
C ALA A 32 12.98 3.90 -14.64
N PHE A 33 12.98 4.52 -13.45
CA PHE A 33 14.09 5.38 -13.01
C PHE A 33 15.42 4.62 -12.92
N LYS A 34 15.41 3.37 -12.43
CA LYS A 34 16.61 2.52 -12.39
C LYS A 34 17.16 2.23 -13.78
N GLU A 35 16.28 2.00 -14.77
CA GLU A 35 16.69 1.79 -16.16
C GLU A 35 17.28 3.05 -16.81
N GLU A 36 16.81 4.24 -16.42
CA GLU A 36 17.21 5.50 -17.03
C GLU A 36 18.52 6.10 -16.51
N VAL A 37 18.84 6.00 -15.20
CA VAL A 37 19.76 6.98 -14.59
C VAL A 37 21.06 6.44 -13.96
N ALA A 38 21.18 5.25 -13.38
CA ALA A 38 22.47 4.78 -12.80
C ALA A 38 22.47 3.36 -12.23
N ASP A 39 23.68 2.88 -11.89
CA ASP A 39 24.07 1.80 -10.96
C ASP A 39 23.42 1.94 -9.56
N VAL A 40 22.10 1.96 -9.48
CA VAL A 40 21.37 1.96 -8.21
C VAL A 40 20.96 0.53 -7.87
N GLU A 41 21.15 0.15 -6.61
CA GLU A 41 20.59 -1.09 -6.08
C GLU A 41 19.06 -1.10 -6.18
N ASP A 42 18.44 -2.26 -5.98
CA ASP A 42 16.98 -2.37 -6.02
C ASP A 42 16.31 -1.42 -5.01
N VAL A 43 15.27 -0.72 -5.48
CA VAL A 43 14.49 0.20 -4.64
C VAL A 43 13.49 -0.60 -3.81
N GLU A 44 13.60 -0.49 -2.49
CA GLU A 44 12.63 -1.04 -1.56
C GLU A 44 11.57 0.02 -1.19
N ILE A 45 10.31 -0.39 -1.15
CA ILE A 45 9.19 0.49 -0.81
C ILE A 45 8.62 0.07 0.54
N TYR A 46 8.63 1.00 1.50
CA TYR A 46 8.12 0.79 2.86
C TYR A 46 6.87 1.66 3.07
N TYR A 47 5.72 1.00 3.28
CA TYR A 47 4.47 1.73 3.55
C TYR A 47 4.47 2.33 4.95
N ALA A 48 4.19 3.63 5.05
CA ALA A 48 4.06 4.32 6.33
C ALA A 48 2.80 3.85 7.08
N VAL A 49 2.95 2.93 8.04
CA VAL A 49 1.83 2.28 8.75
C VAL A 49 0.92 3.28 9.46
N LYS A 50 1.49 4.41 9.91
CA LYS A 50 0.76 5.54 10.50
C LYS A 50 -0.35 6.11 9.60
N ALA A 51 -0.28 5.92 8.28
CA ALA A 51 -1.30 6.39 7.35
C ALA A 51 -2.58 5.53 7.41
N ASN A 52 -2.44 4.22 7.59
CA ASN A 52 -3.54 3.29 7.86
C ASN A 52 -3.00 1.95 8.40
N TRP A 53 -3.30 1.65 9.66
CA TRP A 53 -2.77 0.47 10.35
C TRP A 53 -3.64 -0.80 10.18
N SER A 54 -4.68 -0.75 9.33
CA SER A 54 -5.54 -1.90 9.06
C SER A 54 -4.72 -3.11 8.62
N LEU A 55 -4.81 -4.21 9.38
CA LEU A 55 -4.10 -5.45 9.08
C LEU A 55 -4.44 -6.01 7.69
N ALA A 56 -5.66 -5.77 7.20
CA ALA A 56 -6.05 -6.16 5.84
C ALA A 56 -5.21 -5.41 4.79
N ILE A 57 -5.06 -4.09 4.94
CA ILE A 57 -4.26 -3.26 4.02
C ILE A 57 -2.78 -3.65 4.11
N LEU A 58 -2.24 -3.82 5.32
CA LEU A 58 -0.85 -4.24 5.50
C LEU A 58 -0.60 -5.62 4.88
N ARG A 59 -1.54 -6.56 5.01
CA ARG A 59 -1.46 -7.87 4.37
C ARG A 59 -1.50 -7.77 2.85
N ILE A 60 -2.38 -6.94 2.29
CA ILE A 60 -2.45 -6.68 0.84
C ILE A 60 -1.11 -6.15 0.34
N LEU A 61 -0.56 -5.11 0.97
CA LEU A 61 0.71 -4.49 0.59
C LEU A 61 1.89 -5.47 0.74
N ALA A 62 1.92 -6.27 1.81
CA ALA A 62 2.92 -7.32 1.97
C ALA A 62 2.86 -8.35 0.83
N THR A 63 1.66 -8.72 0.33
CA THR A 63 1.55 -9.62 -0.84
C THR A 63 2.05 -9.01 -2.15
N GLU A 64 2.10 -7.69 -2.26
CA GLU A 64 2.69 -6.98 -3.41
C GLU A 64 4.21 -6.79 -3.28
N GLY A 65 4.79 -7.16 -2.11
CA GLY A 65 6.21 -7.03 -1.81
C GLY A 65 6.59 -5.74 -1.06
N SER A 66 5.63 -5.04 -0.45
CA SER A 66 5.93 -3.88 0.39
C SER A 66 6.59 -4.28 1.70
N GLY A 67 7.58 -3.50 2.13
CA GLY A 67 7.96 -3.39 3.54
C GLY A 67 7.00 -2.48 4.32
N ALA A 68 7.30 -2.25 5.60
CA ALA A 68 6.52 -1.37 6.48
C ALA A 68 7.44 -0.39 7.22
N ASP A 69 7.14 0.91 7.14
CA ASP A 69 7.71 1.95 7.98
C ASP A 69 6.85 2.10 9.24
N VAL A 70 7.40 1.60 10.36
CA VAL A 70 6.77 1.56 11.68
C VAL A 70 7.45 2.54 12.61
N VAL A 71 6.65 3.23 13.43
CA VAL A 71 7.13 4.29 14.34
C VAL A 71 6.73 4.03 15.81
N SER A 72 6.23 2.83 16.09
CA SER A 72 5.86 2.34 17.42
C SER A 72 6.20 0.86 17.54
N ASP A 73 6.46 0.43 18.77
CA ASP A 73 6.78 -0.97 19.10
C ASP A 73 5.52 -1.87 19.16
N PHE A 74 4.34 -1.25 19.02
CA PHE A 74 3.01 -1.86 19.07
C PHE A 74 2.20 -1.46 17.85
#